data_AF-A0AAX4K4R7-F1
#
_entry.id   AF-A0AAX4K4R7-F1
#
_cell.length_a   1.000
_cell.length_b   1.000
_cell.length_c   1.000
_cell.angle_alpha   90.00
_cell.angle_beta   90.00
_cell.angle_gamma   90.00
#
_symmetry.space_group_name_H-M   'P 1'
#
loop_
_entity.id
_entity.type
_entity.pdbx_description
1 polymer ?
#
loop_
_entity_poly.entity_id
_entity_poly.type
_entity_poly.pdbx_seq_one_letter_code
_entity_poly.pdbx_strand_id
1 'polypeptide(L)'
;MLDYTIKAPNFVKTAVRRLHLDVPRQNVSKPLVTDAHAIVPIWFTLVALLRSLDHLEELIIIRLPLCQHYTHRDYVFPQTLIDSCSGYLPQVKSFAFEMNCQDCSIGIPDLFLSTAVNIQHLKLSSPHSQHRLSSEPQQLDSCNLSNAVKGPKSLYVKTYNSVNGNETLTTIADQAPSVTRLYITPYQPNRRSIKACFHLFCHQAQGSSFWSFRLSCDGSEEDFEEAGDMDAWNSDNTFDNFLSALSRFDRLETLDCFLSIKLPLRPTRSSNSFSSPTTSKNDSSDVKIPQRFAELCAREAEIQSSMLAAAQIISANVPTLKVGYFWNLRPAFKNPEKSIWDRWSWYCDRNDTSADVQIDPVPTSHKTKSMNNQDGQKEWKGDTYSGNDSEGENEDDDDSDHDSD
;
A
#
# COMPACT_ATOMS: atom_id res chain seq x y z
N MET A 1 -8.00 -31.86 1.57
CA MET A 1 -7.45 -30.95 2.60
C MET A 1 -7.94 -31.31 4.00
N LEU A 2 -9.25 -31.52 4.18
CA LEU A 2 -9.89 -31.94 5.44
C LEU A 2 -9.33 -33.23 6.06
N ASP A 3 -9.07 -34.26 5.24
CA ASP A 3 -8.57 -35.54 5.76
C ASP A 3 -7.22 -35.43 6.48
N TYR A 4 -6.37 -34.51 6.02
CA TYR A 4 -5.04 -34.31 6.61
C TYR A 4 -5.10 -33.58 7.94
N THR A 5 -6.04 -32.65 8.11
CA THR A 5 -6.16 -31.86 9.34
C THR A 5 -6.93 -32.59 10.42
N ILE A 6 -7.91 -33.42 10.07
CA ILE A 6 -8.58 -34.30 11.03
C ILE A 6 -7.59 -35.37 11.54
N LYS A 7 -6.79 -35.96 10.65
CA LYS A 7 -5.86 -37.06 10.98
C LYS A 7 -4.47 -36.61 11.43
N ALA A 8 -4.14 -35.33 11.32
CA ALA A 8 -2.85 -34.82 11.77
C ALA A 8 -2.65 -35.10 13.26
N PRO A 9 -1.49 -35.65 13.67
CA PRO A 9 -1.14 -35.78 15.07
C PRO A 9 -1.21 -34.43 15.79
N ASN A 10 -1.58 -34.44 17.07
CA ASN A 10 -1.73 -33.20 17.85
C ASN A 10 -0.46 -32.34 17.88
N PHE A 11 0.73 -32.96 17.92
CA PHE A 11 1.99 -32.20 17.90
C PHE A 11 2.17 -31.36 16.64
N VAL A 12 1.64 -31.83 15.49
CA VAL A 12 1.66 -31.07 14.23
C VAL A 12 0.73 -29.87 14.34
N LYS A 13 -0.50 -30.09 14.81
CA LYS A 13 -1.51 -29.03 15.00
C LYS A 13 -0.99 -27.92 15.92
N THR A 14 -0.41 -28.31 17.06
CA THR A 14 0.16 -27.37 18.03
C THR A 14 1.42 -26.67 17.54
N ALA A 15 2.07 -27.15 16.47
CA ALA A 15 3.24 -26.51 15.86
C ALA A 15 2.86 -25.46 14.80
N VAL A 16 1.64 -25.51 14.25
CA VAL A 16 1.19 -24.53 13.27
C VAL A 16 0.98 -23.17 13.95
N ARG A 17 1.85 -22.21 13.64
CA ARG A 17 1.76 -20.81 14.10
C ARG A 17 1.20 -19.87 13.02
N ARG A 18 1.34 -20.25 11.75
CA ARG A 18 0.96 -19.45 10.58
C ARG A 18 0.19 -20.30 9.59
N LEU A 19 -0.93 -19.79 9.09
CA LEU A 19 -1.74 -20.45 8.07
C LEU A 19 -2.00 -19.51 6.90
N HIS A 20 -1.75 -19.99 5.69
CA HIS A 20 -2.13 -19.32 4.44
C HIS A 20 -3.31 -20.04 3.82
N LEU A 21 -4.41 -19.33 3.66
CA LEU A 21 -5.62 -19.80 2.99
C LEU A 21 -5.68 -19.19 1.60
N ASP A 22 -5.31 -20.03 0.64
CA ASP A 22 -5.39 -19.72 -0.78
C ASP A 22 -6.15 -20.82 -1.52
N VAL A 23 -7.44 -20.91 -1.24
CA VAL A 23 -8.29 -21.97 -1.78
C VAL A 23 -9.26 -21.34 -2.78
N PRO A 24 -8.99 -21.42 -4.09
CA PRO A 24 -9.92 -20.93 -5.09
C PRO A 24 -11.20 -21.76 -5.01
N ARG A 25 -12.34 -21.12 -5.27
CA ARG A 25 -13.57 -21.87 -5.52
C ARG A 25 -13.34 -22.70 -6.78
N GLN A 26 -13.48 -24.02 -6.67
CA GLN A 26 -13.46 -24.86 -7.86
C GLN A 26 -14.60 -24.40 -8.76
N ASN A 27 -14.27 -24.02 -10.00
CA ASN A 27 -15.27 -23.77 -11.02
C ASN A 27 -16.03 -25.07 -11.21
N VAL A 28 -17.18 -25.19 -10.56
CA VAL A 28 -18.11 -26.27 -10.82
C VAL A 28 -18.66 -25.95 -12.21
N SER A 29 -17.95 -26.42 -13.23
CA SER A 29 -18.17 -26.15 -14.66
C SER A 29 -19.51 -26.66 -15.18
N LYS A 30 -20.36 -27.17 -14.29
CA LYS A 30 -21.75 -27.47 -14.55
C LYS A 30 -22.59 -26.68 -13.53
N PRO A 31 -23.48 -25.77 -13.98
CA PRO A 31 -24.51 -25.19 -13.14
C PRO A 31 -25.54 -26.29 -12.83
N LEU A 32 -25.12 -27.26 -12.01
CA LEU A 32 -26.05 -28.12 -11.30
C LEU A 32 -26.68 -27.22 -10.25
N VAL A 33 -27.81 -26.62 -10.62
CA VAL A 33 -28.87 -26.09 -9.76
C VAL A 33 -28.41 -25.90 -8.30
N THR A 34 -27.80 -24.73 -8.07
CA THR A 34 -28.05 -23.85 -6.93
C THR A 34 -28.45 -24.51 -5.61
N ASP A 35 -27.48 -24.98 -4.83
CA ASP A 35 -27.60 -24.92 -3.38
C ASP A 35 -26.80 -23.71 -2.88
N ALA A 36 -27.49 -22.58 -2.68
CA ALA A 36 -26.96 -21.46 -1.91
C ALA A 36 -26.44 -21.93 -0.54
N HIS A 37 -26.93 -23.08 -0.06
CA HIS A 37 -26.54 -23.77 1.17
C HIS A 37 -25.15 -24.39 1.13
N ALA A 38 -24.48 -24.48 -0.03
CA ALA A 38 -23.14 -25.07 -0.13
C ALA A 38 -22.06 -24.27 0.62
N ILE A 39 -22.29 -22.98 0.93
CA ILE A 39 -21.35 -22.17 1.73
C ILE A 39 -21.29 -22.62 3.19
N VAL A 40 -22.41 -23.09 3.75
CA VAL A 40 -22.54 -23.39 5.18
C VAL A 40 -21.64 -24.57 5.57
N PRO A 41 -21.64 -25.72 4.88
CA PRO A 41 -20.68 -26.80 5.15
C PRO A 41 -19.21 -26.39 4.98
N ILE A 42 -18.91 -25.53 4.00
CA ILE A 42 -17.55 -25.02 3.76
C ILE A 42 -17.11 -24.13 4.94
N TRP A 43 -17.98 -23.26 5.41
CA TRP A 43 -17.73 -22.42 6.58
C TRP A 43 -17.50 -23.24 7.84
N PHE A 44 -18.39 -24.19 8.16
CA PHE A 44 -18.21 -25.05 9.33
C PHE A 44 -16.93 -25.89 9.26
N THR A 45 -16.59 -26.38 8.06
CA THR A 45 -15.31 -27.04 7.78
C THR A 45 -14.13 -26.14 8.12
N LEU A 46 -14.16 -24.89 7.63
CA LEU A 46 -13.11 -23.92 7.86
C LEU A 46 -12.97 -23.57 9.34
N VAL A 47 -14.09 -23.32 10.03
CA VAL A 47 -14.08 -23.03 11.47
C VAL A 47 -13.58 -24.23 12.26
N ALA A 48 -13.99 -25.46 11.93
CA ALA A 48 -13.51 -26.67 12.59
C ALA A 48 -11.99 -26.84 12.42
N LEU A 49 -11.48 -26.57 11.22
CA LEU A 49 -10.04 -26.52 10.97
C LEU A 49 -9.36 -25.49 11.87
N LEU A 50 -9.82 -24.24 11.85
CA LEU A 50 -9.22 -23.15 12.61
C LEU A 50 -9.26 -23.40 14.12
N ARG A 51 -10.36 -23.94 14.65
CA ARG A 51 -10.49 -24.37 16.05
C ARG A 51 -9.47 -25.44 16.44
N SER A 52 -9.06 -26.29 15.50
CA SER A 52 -8.06 -27.34 15.76
C SER A 52 -6.62 -26.82 15.81
N LEU A 53 -6.40 -25.56 15.43
CA LEU A 53 -5.11 -24.87 15.45
C LEU A 53 -5.07 -23.86 16.61
N ASP A 54 -5.11 -24.39 17.83
CA ASP A 54 -5.16 -23.65 19.10
C ASP A 54 -4.03 -22.64 19.31
N HIS A 55 -2.89 -22.85 18.67
CA HIS A 55 -1.75 -21.96 18.71
C HIS A 55 -1.51 -21.16 17.42
N LEU A 56 -2.53 -21.00 16.57
CA LEU A 56 -2.43 -20.16 15.38
C LEU A 56 -2.27 -18.69 15.79
N GLU A 57 -1.19 -18.04 15.35
CA GLU A 57 -0.86 -16.64 15.66
C GLU A 57 -1.07 -15.72 14.45
N GLU A 58 -0.94 -16.24 13.23
CA GLU A 58 -1.06 -15.47 11.99
C GLU A 58 -1.94 -16.22 10.97
N LEU A 59 -2.95 -15.52 10.45
CA LEU A 59 -3.81 -16.02 9.39
C LEU A 59 -3.78 -15.08 8.18
N ILE A 60 -3.39 -15.62 7.03
CA ILE A 60 -3.37 -14.90 5.76
C ILE A 60 -4.41 -15.52 4.85
N ILE A 61 -5.32 -14.69 4.35
CA ILE A 61 -6.43 -15.08 3.51
C ILE A 61 -6.28 -14.38 2.17
N ILE A 62 -5.97 -15.15 1.14
CA ILE A 62 -5.81 -14.68 -0.25
C ILE A 62 -7.08 -15.02 -1.03
N ARG A 63 -7.52 -16.28 -0.96
CA ARG A 63 -8.76 -16.76 -1.58
C ARG A 63 -9.49 -17.70 -0.64
N LEU A 64 -10.82 -17.55 -0.60
CA LEU A 64 -11.70 -18.46 0.11
C LEU A 64 -12.75 -19.04 -0.84
N PRO A 65 -13.11 -20.32 -0.67
CA PRO A 65 -14.20 -20.95 -1.42
C PRO A 65 -15.59 -20.45 -0.99
N LEU A 66 -15.64 -19.46 -0.08
CA LEU A 66 -16.86 -18.78 0.37
C LEU A 66 -17.37 -17.73 -0.63
N CYS A 67 -16.53 -17.28 -1.57
CA CYS A 67 -16.94 -16.26 -2.53
C CYS A 67 -18.05 -16.77 -3.47
N GLN A 68 -19.24 -16.15 -3.39
CA GLN A 68 -20.38 -16.49 -4.26
C GLN A 68 -20.70 -15.46 -5.34
N HIS A 69 -20.21 -14.22 -5.23
CA HIS A 69 -20.65 -13.04 -5.97
C HIS A 69 -20.57 -13.08 -7.52
N TYR A 70 -19.96 -14.12 -8.11
CA TYR A 70 -19.92 -14.32 -9.56
C TYR A 70 -21.07 -15.16 -10.14
N THR A 71 -21.92 -15.78 -9.33
CA THR A 71 -22.80 -16.90 -9.77
C THR A 71 -24.33 -16.68 -9.79
N HIS A 72 -24.99 -15.91 -8.90
CA HIS A 72 -26.46 -15.80 -8.73
C HIS A 72 -26.98 -14.44 -8.18
N ARG A 73 -28.30 -14.30 -7.93
CA ARG A 73 -28.91 -13.10 -7.28
C ARG A 73 -29.26 -13.30 -5.79
N ASP A 74 -29.30 -14.55 -5.34
CA ASP A 74 -29.74 -14.94 -3.98
C ASP A 74 -28.55 -15.43 -3.13
N TYR A 75 -27.55 -14.58 -2.93
CA TYR A 75 -26.37 -14.97 -2.18
C TYR A 75 -26.58 -14.90 -0.67
N VAL A 76 -26.04 -15.90 0.02
CA VAL A 76 -25.90 -15.86 1.46
C VAL A 76 -24.69 -14.99 1.78
N PHE A 77 -24.93 -13.80 2.34
CA PHE A 77 -23.86 -12.92 2.77
C PHE A 77 -23.04 -13.58 3.87
N PRO A 78 -21.70 -13.54 3.81
CA PRO A 78 -20.85 -14.14 4.83
C PRO A 78 -21.24 -13.70 6.26
N GLN A 79 -21.69 -12.45 6.44
CA GLN A 79 -22.15 -11.91 7.72
C GLN A 79 -23.29 -12.72 8.39
N THR A 80 -24.10 -13.44 7.62
CA THR A 80 -25.15 -14.31 8.18
C THR A 80 -24.59 -15.53 8.93
N LEU A 81 -23.29 -15.80 8.83
CA LEU A 81 -22.60 -16.93 9.46
C LEU A 81 -22.07 -16.59 10.88
N ILE A 82 -22.26 -15.36 11.36
CA ILE A 82 -21.68 -14.83 12.62
C ILE A 82 -22.24 -15.54 13.87
N ASP A 83 -23.53 -15.87 13.91
CA ASP A 83 -24.25 -16.19 15.16
C ASP A 83 -23.85 -17.48 15.88
N SER A 84 -23.01 -18.34 15.28
CA SER A 84 -22.77 -19.70 15.81
C SER A 84 -21.35 -20.00 16.28
N CYS A 85 -20.38 -19.09 16.08
CA CYS A 85 -18.97 -19.44 16.27
C CYS A 85 -18.15 -18.33 16.93
N SER A 86 -18.33 -18.09 18.23
CA SER A 86 -17.38 -17.25 18.98
C SER A 86 -16.10 -18.03 19.34
N GLY A 87 -14.99 -17.30 19.51
CA GLY A 87 -13.79 -17.77 20.22
C GLY A 87 -12.91 -18.82 19.52
N TYR A 88 -12.96 -18.96 18.20
CA TYR A 88 -12.12 -19.94 17.50
C TYR A 88 -10.72 -19.46 17.09
N LEU A 89 -10.38 -18.19 17.32
CA LEU A 89 -9.05 -17.62 17.04
C LEU A 89 -8.46 -16.87 18.25
N PRO A 90 -8.40 -17.49 19.45
CA PRO A 90 -8.01 -16.78 20.66
C PRO A 90 -6.55 -16.31 20.66
N GLN A 91 -5.66 -16.96 19.90
CA GLN A 91 -4.23 -16.65 19.85
C GLN A 91 -3.81 -15.83 18.62
N VAL A 92 -4.73 -15.58 17.68
CA VAL A 92 -4.38 -14.85 16.45
C VAL A 92 -4.09 -13.39 16.78
N LYS A 93 -2.87 -12.97 16.42
CA LYS A 93 -2.35 -11.60 16.59
C LYS A 93 -2.23 -10.87 15.26
N SER A 94 -2.26 -11.59 14.14
CA SER A 94 -2.06 -11.01 12.81
C SER A 94 -3.03 -11.57 11.79
N PHE A 95 -3.70 -10.67 11.06
CA PHE A 95 -4.47 -11.01 9.86
C PHE A 95 -3.92 -10.29 8.64
N ALA A 96 -3.95 -10.97 7.50
CA ALA A 96 -3.90 -10.32 6.19
C ALA A 96 -5.05 -10.81 5.31
N PHE A 97 -5.82 -9.88 4.76
CA PHE A 97 -6.86 -10.13 3.79
C PHE A 97 -6.41 -9.55 2.44
N GLU A 98 -6.12 -10.44 1.50
CA GLU A 98 -5.55 -10.13 0.17
C GLU A 98 -6.46 -10.62 -0.95
N MET A 99 -7.76 -10.41 -0.75
CA MET A 99 -8.80 -10.94 -1.63
C MET A 99 -9.18 -9.94 -2.73
N ASN A 100 -9.38 -10.45 -3.94
CA ASN A 100 -9.73 -9.62 -5.11
C ASN A 100 -11.24 -9.40 -5.30
N CYS A 101 -12.10 -10.15 -4.60
CA CYS A 101 -13.55 -9.97 -4.71
C CYS A 101 -14.02 -8.80 -3.83
N GLN A 102 -14.74 -7.85 -4.42
CA GLN A 102 -15.27 -6.65 -3.74
C GLN A 102 -16.02 -6.96 -2.46
N ASP A 103 -17.11 -7.69 -2.58
CA ASP A 103 -17.98 -7.97 -1.45
C ASP A 103 -17.29 -8.82 -0.38
N CYS A 104 -16.42 -9.74 -0.79
CA CYS A 104 -15.71 -10.60 0.15
C CYS A 104 -14.60 -9.83 0.89
N SER A 105 -13.94 -8.86 0.26
CA SER A 105 -12.93 -8.01 0.91
C SER A 105 -13.51 -7.19 2.06
N ILE A 106 -14.83 -6.99 2.08
CA ILE A 106 -15.58 -6.31 3.14
C ILE A 106 -16.07 -7.35 4.15
N GLY A 107 -16.87 -8.32 3.70
CA GLY A 107 -17.62 -9.19 4.62
C GLY A 107 -16.80 -10.30 5.28
N ILE A 108 -15.70 -10.74 4.67
CA ILE A 108 -14.83 -11.75 5.28
C ILE A 108 -14.05 -11.16 6.47
N PRO A 109 -13.38 -9.99 6.38
CA PRO A 109 -12.75 -9.38 7.54
C PRO A 109 -13.68 -9.28 8.76
N ASP A 110 -14.92 -8.81 8.59
CA ASP A 110 -15.88 -8.68 9.70
C ASP A 110 -16.13 -10.03 10.43
N LEU A 111 -16.26 -11.11 9.67
CA LEU A 111 -16.43 -12.46 10.23
C LEU A 111 -15.26 -12.88 11.10
N PHE A 112 -14.04 -12.59 10.67
CA PHE A 112 -12.84 -13.03 11.37
C PHE A 112 -12.47 -12.11 12.53
N LEU A 113 -12.57 -10.79 12.33
CA LEU A 113 -12.20 -9.78 13.32
C LEU A 113 -13.08 -9.83 14.57
N SER A 114 -14.36 -10.16 14.43
CA SER A 114 -15.27 -10.36 15.58
C SER A 114 -14.85 -11.51 16.51
N THR A 115 -13.97 -12.41 16.05
CA THR A 115 -13.56 -13.62 16.81
C THR A 115 -12.13 -13.54 17.35
N ALA A 116 -11.34 -12.57 16.89
CA ALA A 116 -9.94 -12.41 17.23
C ALA A 116 -9.72 -11.26 18.22
N VAL A 117 -9.92 -11.55 19.50
CA VAL A 117 -9.84 -10.56 20.60
C VAL A 117 -8.43 -10.00 20.84
N ASN A 118 -7.39 -10.64 20.28
CA ASN A 118 -5.98 -10.32 20.50
C ASN A 118 -5.27 -9.78 19.25
N ILE A 119 -6.04 -9.30 18.27
CA ILE A 119 -5.47 -8.76 17.02
C ILE A 119 -4.52 -7.59 17.32
N GLN A 120 -3.33 -7.64 16.72
CA GLN A 120 -2.30 -6.60 16.83
C GLN A 120 -1.92 -6.04 15.47
N HIS A 121 -1.95 -6.87 14.43
CA HIS A 121 -1.58 -6.50 13.08
C HIS A 121 -2.71 -6.84 12.12
N LEU A 122 -3.12 -5.86 11.33
CA LEU A 122 -4.15 -6.03 10.33
C LEU A 122 -3.65 -5.49 8.99
N LYS A 123 -3.69 -6.35 7.98
CA LYS A 123 -3.44 -6.00 6.59
C LYS A 123 -4.72 -6.16 5.80
N LEU A 124 -5.22 -5.07 5.23
CA LEU A 124 -6.38 -5.04 4.35
C LEU A 124 -5.93 -4.71 2.94
N SER A 125 -6.46 -5.44 1.97
CA SER A 125 -6.30 -5.11 0.57
C SER A 125 -7.67 -4.82 0.00
N SER A 126 -7.84 -3.61 -0.51
CA SER A 126 -8.98 -3.30 -1.38
C SER A 126 -8.91 -4.21 -2.63
N PRO A 127 -10.03 -4.63 -3.19
CA PRO A 127 -10.06 -5.44 -4.39
C PRO A 127 -9.82 -4.58 -5.62
N HIS A 128 -9.11 -5.16 -6.59
CA HIS A 128 -8.94 -4.57 -7.91
C HIS A 128 -10.24 -4.70 -8.72
N SER A 129 -11.23 -3.85 -8.47
CA SER A 129 -12.47 -3.87 -9.26
C SER A 129 -12.23 -3.19 -10.62
N GLN A 130 -11.94 -3.98 -11.66
CA GLN A 130 -11.96 -3.50 -13.06
C GLN A 130 -13.39 -3.12 -13.54
N HIS A 131 -14.42 -3.37 -12.73
CA HIS A 131 -15.82 -3.20 -13.10
C HIS A 131 -16.37 -1.82 -12.72
N ARG A 132 -16.36 -0.93 -13.72
CA ARG A 132 -17.32 0.14 -14.05
C ARG A 132 -17.88 1.04 -12.92
N LEU A 133 -17.39 2.29 -12.94
CA LEU A 133 -18.16 3.55 -12.91
C LEU A 133 -18.98 3.94 -11.67
N SER A 134 -19.04 3.16 -10.58
CA SER A 134 -19.56 3.71 -9.32
C SER A 134 -18.43 4.44 -8.59
N SER A 135 -18.47 5.77 -8.63
CA SER A 135 -17.48 6.69 -8.05
C SER A 135 -17.52 6.81 -6.52
N GLU A 136 -18.06 5.83 -5.79
CA GLU A 136 -18.23 5.95 -4.33
C GLU A 136 -17.20 5.11 -3.52
N PRO A 137 -16.53 5.71 -2.51
CA PRO A 137 -15.55 5.06 -1.66
C PRO A 137 -16.20 4.18 -0.57
N GLN A 138 -16.90 3.10 -0.94
CA GLN A 138 -17.72 2.32 0.02
C GLN A 138 -16.95 1.26 0.86
N GLN A 139 -15.68 0.96 0.58
CA GLN A 139 -15.03 -0.23 1.15
C GLN A 139 -14.49 -0.07 2.57
N LEU A 140 -13.91 1.09 2.89
CA LEU A 140 -13.44 1.32 4.26
C LEU A 140 -14.61 1.59 5.19
N ASP A 141 -15.64 2.32 4.73
CA ASP A 141 -16.84 2.59 5.54
C ASP A 141 -17.58 1.32 5.97
N SER A 142 -17.40 0.21 5.24
CA SER A 142 -18.10 -1.05 5.48
C SER A 142 -17.32 -2.07 6.29
N CYS A 143 -15.98 -2.03 6.30
CA CYS A 143 -15.18 -2.87 7.19
C CYS A 143 -15.23 -2.26 8.59
N ASN A 144 -15.96 -2.87 9.51
CA ASN A 144 -16.15 -2.29 10.83
C ASN A 144 -14.94 -2.61 11.73
N LEU A 145 -13.85 -1.85 11.57
CA LEU A 145 -12.64 -1.97 12.39
C LEU A 145 -12.92 -1.79 13.89
N SER A 146 -14.00 -1.10 14.25
CA SER A 146 -14.42 -0.92 15.65
C SER A 146 -14.91 -2.22 16.31
N ASN A 147 -15.24 -3.25 15.53
CA ASN A 147 -15.63 -4.56 16.06
C ASN A 147 -14.46 -5.29 16.76
N ALA A 148 -13.20 -4.93 16.47
CA ALA A 148 -12.07 -5.47 17.18
C ALA A 148 -11.99 -4.85 18.59
N VAL A 149 -12.22 -5.66 19.64
CA VAL A 149 -12.31 -5.25 21.06
C VAL A 149 -11.21 -4.27 21.52
N LYS A 150 -10.00 -4.34 20.94
CA LYS A 150 -8.87 -3.45 21.28
C LYS A 150 -8.31 -2.65 20.11
N GLY A 151 -8.84 -2.82 18.89
CA GLY A 151 -8.25 -2.33 17.65
C GLY A 151 -6.85 -2.89 17.36
N PRO A 152 -6.38 -2.86 16.10
CA PRO A 152 -5.02 -3.28 15.76
C PRO A 152 -3.99 -2.22 16.21
N LYS A 153 -2.80 -2.66 16.63
CA LYS A 153 -1.64 -1.78 16.85
C LYS A 153 -1.03 -1.31 15.54
N SER A 154 -1.01 -2.17 14.52
CA SER A 154 -0.51 -1.85 13.19
C SER A 154 -1.57 -2.13 12.15
N LEU A 155 -1.84 -1.13 11.32
CA LEU A 155 -2.78 -1.22 10.21
C LEU A 155 -2.05 -0.95 8.91
N TYR A 156 -2.15 -1.90 7.99
CA TYR A 156 -1.65 -1.79 6.63
C TYR A 156 -2.83 -1.85 5.66
N VAL A 157 -3.00 -0.83 4.83
CA VAL A 157 -4.11 -0.71 3.89
C VAL A 157 -3.54 -0.60 2.48
N LYS A 158 -3.89 -1.55 1.60
CA LYS A 158 -3.71 -1.38 0.15
C LYS A 158 -4.95 -0.72 -0.42
N THR A 159 -4.78 0.43 -1.04
CA THR A 159 -5.86 1.10 -1.77
C THR A 159 -5.65 0.90 -3.26
N TYR A 160 -6.75 0.81 -4.01
CA TYR A 160 -6.76 0.77 -5.46
C TYR A 160 -7.70 1.87 -5.95
N ASN A 161 -7.47 2.34 -7.17
CA ASN A 161 -8.21 3.47 -7.79
C ASN A 161 -7.88 4.83 -7.19
N SER A 162 -8.32 5.88 -7.88
CA SER A 162 -8.24 7.30 -7.50
C SER A 162 -9.16 7.63 -6.30
N VAL A 163 -9.08 6.82 -5.24
CA VAL A 163 -9.76 7.13 -3.99
C VAL A 163 -9.03 8.33 -3.40
N ASN A 164 -9.80 9.33 -2.98
CA ASN A 164 -9.25 10.49 -2.30
C ASN A 164 -8.49 10.02 -1.05
N GLY A 165 -7.18 10.29 -1.01
CA GLY A 165 -6.31 9.86 0.09
C GLY A 165 -6.75 10.43 1.44
N ASN A 166 -7.23 11.67 1.48
CA ASN A 166 -7.72 12.30 2.71
C ASN A 166 -9.02 11.66 3.21
N GLU A 167 -9.95 11.32 2.31
CA GLU A 167 -11.17 10.59 2.70
C GLU A 167 -10.81 9.24 3.31
N THR A 168 -9.91 8.49 2.67
CA THR A 168 -9.43 7.21 3.20
C THR A 168 -8.78 7.37 4.57
N LEU A 169 -7.89 8.35 4.73
CA LEU A 169 -7.20 8.60 5.99
C LEU A 169 -8.18 9.01 7.10
N THR A 170 -9.18 9.84 6.75
CA THR A 170 -10.25 10.25 7.65
C THR A 170 -11.01 9.01 8.13
N THR A 171 -11.55 8.19 7.23
CA THR A 171 -12.27 6.96 7.61
C THR A 171 -11.43 6.05 8.51
N ILE A 172 -10.13 5.88 8.23
CA ILE A 172 -9.24 5.10 9.10
C ILE A 172 -9.13 5.73 10.50
N ALA A 173 -8.99 7.04 10.59
CA ALA A 173 -8.91 7.75 11.87
C ALA A 173 -10.22 7.64 12.67
N ASP A 174 -11.37 7.70 12.01
CA ASP A 174 -12.69 7.48 12.63
C ASP A 174 -12.82 6.08 13.25
N GLN A 175 -12.40 5.06 12.50
CA GLN A 175 -12.67 3.68 12.85
C GLN A 175 -11.57 3.03 13.71
N ALA A 176 -10.34 3.53 13.65
CA ALA A 176 -9.18 2.95 14.33
C ALA A 176 -8.22 4.02 14.92
N PRO A 177 -8.71 4.94 15.77
CA PRO A 177 -7.91 6.04 16.33
C PRO A 177 -6.75 5.57 17.21
N SER A 178 -6.83 4.34 17.75
CA SER A 178 -5.80 3.77 18.63
C SER A 178 -4.59 3.16 17.90
N VAL A 179 -4.58 3.18 16.55
CA VAL A 179 -3.48 2.62 15.75
C VAL A 179 -2.16 3.31 16.09
N THR A 180 -1.12 2.50 16.24
CA THR A 180 0.24 2.96 16.54
C THR A 180 1.10 3.04 15.29
N ARG A 181 0.84 2.18 14.29
CA ARG A 181 1.58 2.16 13.03
C ARG A 181 0.62 2.09 11.87
N LEU A 182 0.60 3.12 11.05
CA LEU A 182 -0.26 3.21 9.87
C LEU A 182 0.57 3.14 8.61
N TYR A 183 0.20 2.22 7.72
CA TYR A 183 0.78 2.07 6.40
C TYR A 183 -0.35 2.12 5.36
N ILE A 184 -0.28 3.05 4.42
CA ILE A 184 -1.21 3.14 3.29
C ILE A 184 -0.39 3.00 2.01
N THR A 185 -0.65 1.94 1.24
CA THR A 185 0.03 1.69 -0.03
C THR A 185 -0.98 1.72 -1.18
N PRO A 186 -1.02 2.83 -1.93
CA PRO A 186 -1.84 2.96 -3.13
C PRO A 186 -1.30 2.21 -4.35
N TYR A 187 -2.19 1.54 -5.06
CA TYR A 187 -1.89 0.82 -6.30
C TYR A 187 -2.70 1.37 -7.46
N GLN A 188 -2.05 1.45 -8.63
CA GLN A 188 -2.76 1.73 -9.87
C GLN A 188 -3.67 0.54 -10.19
N PRO A 189 -4.91 0.78 -10.65
CA PRO A 189 -5.83 -0.30 -11.00
C PRO A 189 -5.18 -1.25 -12.01
N ASN A 190 -4.78 -0.73 -13.16
CA ASN A 190 -4.44 -1.59 -14.30
C ASN A 190 -2.99 -2.07 -14.34
N ARG A 191 -2.09 -1.48 -13.54
CA ARG A 191 -0.64 -1.66 -13.73
C ARG A 191 0.04 -2.46 -12.63
N ARG A 192 -0.68 -2.86 -11.56
CA ARG A 192 -0.12 -3.51 -10.36
C ARG A 192 1.09 -2.75 -9.77
N SER A 193 1.32 -1.52 -10.22
CA SER A 193 2.40 -0.64 -9.82
C SER A 193 1.87 0.25 -8.71
N ILE A 194 2.76 0.59 -7.79
CA ILE A 194 2.46 1.57 -6.77
C ILE A 194 2.43 2.96 -7.40
N LYS A 195 1.54 3.80 -6.90
CA LYS A 195 1.45 5.21 -7.24
C LYS A 195 1.17 6.00 -5.99
N ALA A 196 1.98 7.01 -5.65
CA ALA A 196 1.71 7.84 -4.49
C ALA A 196 0.27 8.40 -4.48
N CYS A 197 -0.39 8.34 -3.32
CA CYS A 197 -1.74 8.87 -3.13
C CYS A 197 -1.72 10.26 -2.51
N PHE A 198 -0.57 10.72 -2.05
CA PHE A 198 -0.38 12.06 -1.54
C PHE A 198 0.84 12.67 -2.24
N HIS A 199 0.61 13.76 -2.97
CA HIS A 199 1.65 14.55 -3.60
C HIS A 199 1.76 15.87 -2.83
N LEU A 200 2.86 16.04 -2.09
CA LEU A 200 3.15 17.24 -1.33
C LEU A 200 4.07 18.15 -2.15
N PHE A 201 3.46 19.14 -2.79
CA PHE A 201 4.15 20.20 -3.49
C PHE A 201 4.77 21.15 -2.49
N CYS A 202 6.06 21.40 -2.66
CA CYS A 202 6.86 22.21 -1.76
C CYS A 202 7.43 23.39 -2.53
N HIS A 203 7.26 24.60 -2.00
CA HIS A 203 7.83 25.81 -2.59
C HIS A 203 8.52 26.64 -1.51
N GLN A 204 9.70 27.16 -1.81
CA GLN A 204 10.37 28.17 -0.99
C GLN A 204 10.54 29.44 -1.82
N ALA A 205 9.88 30.51 -1.38
CA ALA A 205 9.98 31.80 -2.05
C ALA A 205 11.43 32.31 -2.01
N GLN A 206 11.86 33.01 -3.07
CA GLN A 206 13.22 33.51 -3.16
C GLN A 206 13.54 34.45 -1.99
N GLY A 207 14.59 34.12 -1.23
CA GLY A 207 15.00 34.87 -0.04
C GLY A 207 14.19 34.59 1.23
N SER A 208 13.17 33.72 1.16
CA SER A 208 12.45 33.21 2.33
C SER A 208 13.16 32.00 2.91
N SER A 209 13.16 31.88 4.24
CA SER A 209 13.52 30.64 4.92
C SER A 209 12.34 29.68 5.09
N PHE A 210 11.13 30.12 4.78
CA PHE A 210 9.89 29.37 5.02
C PHE A 210 9.47 28.60 3.76
N TRP A 211 9.03 27.37 3.99
CA TRP A 211 8.42 26.51 2.99
C TRP A 211 6.91 26.66 3.00
N SER A 212 6.32 26.73 1.82
CA SER A 212 4.88 26.64 1.57
C SER A 212 4.56 25.25 1.00
N PHE A 213 3.39 24.74 1.36
CA PHE A 213 2.98 23.39 1.01
C PHE A 213 1.59 23.37 0.39
N ARG A 214 1.41 22.55 -0.63
CA ARG A 214 0.11 22.17 -1.18
C ARG A 214 0.06 20.65 -1.31
N LEU A 215 -1.07 20.05 -0.94
CA LEU A 215 -1.25 18.60 -1.03
C LEU A 215 -2.27 18.27 -2.11
N SER A 216 -1.94 17.36 -3.02
CA SER A 216 -2.91 16.68 -3.89
C SER A 216 -3.11 15.24 -3.41
N CYS A 217 -4.36 14.78 -3.42
CA CYS A 217 -4.75 13.48 -2.85
C CYS A 217 -5.69 12.66 -3.75
N ASP A 218 -5.90 13.08 -4.99
CA ASP A 218 -6.76 12.37 -5.96
C ASP A 218 -6.04 11.18 -6.61
N GLY A 219 -4.73 11.05 -6.35
CA GLY A 219 -3.89 10.06 -6.99
C GLY A 219 -3.86 10.23 -8.50
N SER A 220 -3.88 11.45 -9.05
CA SER A 220 -3.40 11.77 -10.39
C SER A 220 -1.88 11.99 -10.35
N GLU A 221 -1.14 11.63 -11.41
CA GLU A 221 0.33 11.84 -11.41
C GLU A 221 0.53 13.29 -11.81
N GLU A 222 0.38 14.20 -10.87
CA GLU A 222 0.53 15.62 -11.15
C GLU A 222 2.02 15.99 -11.20
N ASP A 223 2.40 16.64 -12.29
CA ASP A 223 3.66 17.36 -12.35
C ASP A 223 3.56 18.66 -11.53
N PHE A 224 4.71 19.20 -11.10
CA PHE A 224 4.70 20.43 -10.29
C PHE A 224 4.03 21.60 -11.02
N GLU A 225 4.12 21.65 -12.36
CA GLU A 225 3.47 22.68 -13.18
C GLU A 225 1.93 22.63 -13.08
N GLU A 226 1.38 21.49 -12.70
CA GLU A 226 -0.05 21.27 -12.49
C GLU A 226 -0.49 21.68 -11.07
N ALA A 227 0.47 21.99 -10.18
CA ALA A 227 0.20 22.48 -8.82
C ALA A 227 -0.37 23.91 -8.77
N GLY A 228 -0.69 24.53 -9.92
CA GLY A 228 -1.40 25.80 -10.01
C GLY A 228 -0.61 27.01 -9.48
N ASP A 229 -1.29 28.15 -9.40
CA ASP A 229 -0.71 29.40 -8.93
C ASP A 229 -0.36 29.30 -7.42
N MET A 230 0.86 29.69 -7.07
CA MET A 230 1.36 29.63 -5.69
C MET A 230 0.59 30.56 -4.76
N ASP A 231 0.03 31.66 -5.28
CA ASP A 231 -0.82 32.56 -4.50
C ASP A 231 -2.13 31.88 -4.09
N ALA A 232 -2.60 30.90 -4.87
CA ALA A 232 -3.79 30.13 -4.57
C ALA A 232 -3.55 29.03 -3.52
N TRP A 233 -2.29 28.63 -3.25
CA TRP A 233 -1.98 27.57 -2.29
C TRP A 233 -2.47 27.89 -0.87
N ASN A 234 -2.45 29.16 -0.49
CA ASN A 234 -2.92 29.62 0.83
C ASN A 234 -4.44 29.43 1.02
N SER A 235 -5.20 29.17 -0.05
CA SER A 235 -6.63 28.87 -0.01
C SER A 235 -6.94 27.37 -0.08
N ASP A 236 -5.92 26.54 -0.32
CA ASP A 236 -6.07 25.09 -0.43
C ASP A 236 -5.93 24.42 0.95
N ASN A 237 -7.07 23.98 1.49
CA ASN A 237 -7.13 23.32 2.80
C ASN A 237 -6.80 21.81 2.72
N THR A 238 -6.35 21.28 1.58
CA THR A 238 -6.14 19.83 1.42
C THR A 238 -5.02 19.31 2.34
N PHE A 239 -3.96 20.10 2.56
CA PHE A 239 -2.92 19.74 3.51
C PHE A 239 -3.41 19.86 4.96
N ASP A 240 -4.21 20.88 5.28
CA ASP A 240 -4.80 21.03 6.62
C ASP A 240 -5.79 19.91 6.93
N ASN A 241 -6.57 19.44 5.95
CA ASN A 241 -7.46 18.29 6.08
C ASN A 241 -6.67 17.00 6.36
N PHE A 242 -5.52 16.81 5.71
CA PHE A 242 -4.60 15.71 5.98
C PHE A 242 -4.08 15.76 7.43
N LEU A 243 -3.61 16.93 7.88
CA LEU A 243 -3.12 17.13 9.24
C LEU A 243 -4.23 16.93 10.29
N SER A 244 -5.44 17.44 9.99
CA SER A 244 -6.64 17.25 10.80
C SER A 244 -6.98 15.77 10.96
N ALA A 245 -6.99 15.00 9.87
CA ALA A 245 -7.22 13.55 9.92
C ALA A 245 -6.16 12.83 10.76
N LEU A 246 -4.87 13.19 10.62
CA LEU A 246 -3.80 12.60 11.42
C LEU A 246 -3.88 12.95 12.91
N SER A 247 -4.32 14.16 13.25
CA SER A 247 -4.41 14.61 14.65
C SER A 247 -5.42 13.80 15.48
N ARG A 248 -6.30 13.05 14.81
CA ARG A 248 -7.34 12.21 15.43
C ARG A 248 -6.82 10.85 15.91
N PHE A 249 -5.59 10.49 15.57
CA PHE A 249 -4.97 9.27 16.10
C PHE A 249 -4.33 9.54 17.46
N ASP A 250 -4.84 8.90 18.50
CA ASP A 250 -4.39 9.12 19.88
C ASP A 250 -2.95 8.59 20.13
N ARG A 251 -2.50 7.65 19.31
CA ARG A 251 -1.29 6.83 19.59
C ARG A 251 -0.40 6.58 18.38
N LEU A 252 -0.58 7.34 17.30
CA LEU A 252 0.16 7.11 16.05
C LEU A 252 1.65 7.44 16.22
N GLU A 253 2.49 6.41 16.25
CA GLU A 253 3.95 6.53 16.39
C GLU A 253 4.69 6.39 15.05
N THR A 254 4.11 5.69 14.07
CA THR A 254 4.71 5.46 12.75
C THR A 254 3.73 5.72 11.63
N LEU A 255 4.13 6.55 10.66
CA LEU A 255 3.31 6.93 9.51
C LEU A 255 4.03 6.64 8.19
N ASP A 256 3.48 5.74 7.37
CA ASP A 256 3.91 5.51 5.99
C ASP A 256 2.70 5.53 5.05
N CYS A 257 2.31 6.73 4.61
CA CYS A 257 1.18 6.89 3.71
C CYS A 257 1.59 7.08 2.25
N PHE A 258 2.80 6.67 1.86
CA PHE A 258 3.30 6.87 0.51
C PHE A 258 3.31 8.34 0.05
N LEU A 259 3.64 9.25 0.97
CA LEU A 259 3.67 10.71 0.75
C LEU A 259 4.86 11.10 -0.13
N SER A 260 4.57 11.63 -1.33
CA SER A 260 5.58 11.98 -2.32
C SER A 260 5.86 13.47 -2.36
N ILE A 261 7.14 13.84 -2.24
CA ILE A 261 7.59 15.24 -2.28
C ILE A 261 7.78 15.69 -3.73
N LYS A 262 7.19 16.83 -4.08
CA LYS A 262 7.30 17.45 -5.40
C LYS A 262 7.90 18.86 -5.24
N LEU A 263 9.00 19.12 -5.96
CA LEU A 263 9.64 20.43 -6.03
C LEU A 263 9.49 21.02 -7.43
N PRO A 264 9.54 22.36 -7.58
CA PRO A 264 9.55 23.00 -8.88
C PRO A 264 10.72 22.49 -9.71
N LEU A 265 10.46 22.22 -10.99
CA LEU A 265 11.54 22.01 -11.94
C LEU A 265 12.32 23.31 -12.03
N ARG A 266 13.58 23.29 -11.57
CA ARG A 266 14.50 24.36 -11.91
C ARG A 266 14.55 24.41 -13.43
N PRO A 267 14.37 25.58 -14.06
CA PRO A 267 14.49 25.69 -15.52
C PRO A 267 15.87 25.15 -15.87
N THR A 268 15.90 23.92 -16.41
CA THR A 268 17.13 23.34 -16.90
C THR A 268 17.57 24.31 -17.97
N ARG A 269 18.68 25.03 -17.72
CA ARG A 269 19.29 25.94 -18.70
C ARG A 269 19.18 25.22 -20.02
N SER A 270 18.32 25.74 -20.91
CA SER A 270 17.81 25.02 -22.07
C SER A 270 18.97 24.21 -22.60
N SER A 271 18.86 22.87 -22.52
CA SER A 271 19.85 21.99 -23.11
C SER A 271 19.99 22.50 -24.52
N ASN A 272 21.03 23.31 -24.78
CA ASN A 272 21.24 23.91 -26.09
C ASN A 272 21.19 22.72 -27.00
N SER A 273 20.14 22.72 -27.82
CA SER A 273 19.70 21.60 -28.63
C SER A 273 20.94 20.93 -29.14
N PHE A 274 21.02 19.61 -29.00
CA PHE A 274 22.04 18.75 -29.58
C PHE A 274 22.12 19.05 -31.09
N SER A 275 22.74 20.17 -31.45
CA SER A 275 23.35 20.40 -32.72
C SER A 275 24.51 19.44 -32.67
N SER A 276 24.29 18.30 -33.31
CA SER A 276 25.25 17.23 -33.50
C SER A 276 26.63 17.85 -33.60
N PRO A 277 27.51 17.64 -32.60
CA PRO A 277 28.82 18.26 -32.60
C PRO A 277 29.56 17.71 -33.81
N THR A 278 29.58 18.50 -34.88
CA THR A 278 30.47 18.31 -36.01
C THR A 278 31.87 18.54 -35.49
N THR A 279 32.49 17.43 -35.03
CA THR A 279 33.94 17.22 -35.02
C THR A 279 34.79 18.41 -34.59
N SER A 280 34.77 18.75 -33.30
CA SER A 280 35.97 19.32 -32.67
C SER A 280 36.26 18.55 -31.38
N LYS A 281 37.37 17.81 -31.42
CA LYS A 281 37.82 16.86 -30.42
C LYS A 281 38.53 17.61 -29.28
N ASN A 282 38.18 17.26 -28.04
CA ASN A 282 39.08 17.04 -26.89
C ASN A 282 39.25 18.04 -25.74
N ASP A 283 38.61 19.21 -25.65
CA ASP A 283 38.91 20.13 -24.51
C ASP A 283 37.72 20.61 -23.65
N SER A 284 36.49 20.09 -23.83
CA SER A 284 35.31 20.60 -23.09
C SER A 284 34.53 19.58 -22.25
N SER A 285 35.01 18.34 -22.15
CA SER A 285 34.37 17.31 -21.31
C SER A 285 34.58 17.54 -19.81
N ASP A 286 35.75 18.03 -19.41
CA ASP A 286 36.16 17.99 -17.99
C ASP A 286 35.49 19.07 -17.14
N VAL A 287 35.07 20.19 -17.73
CA VAL A 287 34.39 21.28 -17.00
C VAL A 287 32.91 20.98 -16.72
N LYS A 288 32.28 20.07 -17.48
CA LYS A 288 30.82 19.82 -17.37
C LYS A 288 30.43 18.84 -16.27
N ILE A 289 31.34 17.96 -15.86
CA ILE A 289 31.07 16.94 -14.83
C ILE A 289 30.91 17.57 -13.43
N PRO A 290 31.81 18.46 -12.95
CA PRO A 290 31.70 19.06 -11.62
C PRO A 290 30.43 19.88 -11.44
N GLN A 291 30.00 20.61 -12.48
CA GLN A 291 28.82 21.47 -12.41
C GLN A 291 27.52 20.65 -12.28
N ARG A 292 27.40 19.54 -13.02
CA ARG A 292 26.25 18.63 -12.88
C ARG A 292 26.20 17.99 -11.50
N PHE A 293 27.35 17.57 -10.97
CA PHE A 293 27.43 17.01 -9.62
C PHE A 293 27.00 18.04 -8.57
N ALA A 294 27.49 19.28 -8.66
CA ALA A 294 27.08 20.36 -7.75
C ALA A 294 25.57 20.67 -7.84
N GLU A 295 24.99 20.68 -9.05
CA GLU A 295 23.55 20.88 -9.25
C GLU A 295 22.72 19.74 -8.64
N LEU A 296 23.17 18.50 -8.76
CA LEU A 296 22.54 17.33 -8.13
C LEU A 296 22.59 17.41 -6.60
N CYS A 297 23.76 17.70 -6.03
CA CYS A 297 23.90 17.89 -4.58
C CYS A 297 23.03 19.05 -4.06
N ALA A 298 23.00 20.17 -4.79
CA ALA A 298 22.16 21.31 -4.42
C ALA A 298 20.65 20.98 -4.49
N ARG A 299 20.24 20.13 -5.43
CA ARG A 299 18.86 19.66 -5.54
C ARG A 299 18.50 18.67 -4.44
N GLU A 300 19.40 17.75 -4.10
CA GLU A 300 19.20 16.81 -3.01
C GLU A 300 19.08 17.52 -1.65
N ALA A 301 19.95 18.52 -1.40
CA ALA A 301 19.85 19.36 -0.21
C ALA A 301 18.51 20.13 -0.14
N GLU A 302 18.00 20.61 -1.27
CA GLU A 302 16.69 21.26 -1.35
C GLU A 302 15.55 20.29 -1.04
N ILE A 303 15.61 19.05 -1.54
CA ILE A 303 14.65 17.98 -1.24
C ILE A 303 14.67 17.64 0.26
N GLN A 304 15.84 17.48 0.86
CA GLN A 304 15.96 17.17 2.28
C GLN A 304 15.46 18.33 3.14
N SER A 305 15.74 19.58 2.75
CA SER A 305 15.25 20.79 3.44
C SER A 305 13.72 20.86 3.42
N SER A 306 13.08 20.58 2.27
CA SER A 306 11.61 20.57 2.18
C SER A 306 10.98 19.41 2.94
N MET A 307 11.58 18.21 2.90
CA MET A 307 11.16 17.06 3.72
C MET A 307 11.24 17.38 5.22
N LEU A 308 12.32 18.01 5.66
CA LEU A 308 12.51 18.40 7.06
C LEU A 308 11.41 19.38 7.50
N ALA A 309 11.14 20.42 6.72
CA ALA A 309 10.10 21.40 7.02
C ALA A 309 8.70 20.76 7.03
N ALA A 310 8.40 19.85 6.09
CA ALA A 310 7.15 19.11 6.07
C ALA A 310 7.00 18.21 7.31
N ALA A 311 8.06 17.47 7.67
CA ALA A 311 8.07 16.59 8.85
C ALA A 311 7.90 17.38 10.16
N GLN A 312 8.47 18.58 10.25
CA GLN A 312 8.25 19.49 11.39
C GLN A 312 6.77 19.88 11.51
N ILE A 313 6.09 20.24 10.42
CA ILE A 313 4.66 20.57 10.45
C ILE A 313 3.80 19.35 10.80
N ILE A 314 4.06 18.20 10.17
CA ILE A 314 3.30 16.97 10.41
C ILE A 314 3.47 16.54 11.88
N SER A 315 4.70 16.50 12.38
CA SER A 315 4.96 16.14 13.77
C SER A 315 4.34 17.16 14.72
N ALA A 316 4.41 18.47 14.47
CA ALA A 316 3.75 19.46 15.33
C ALA A 316 2.24 19.21 15.51
N ASN A 317 1.56 18.68 14.48
CA ASN A 317 0.15 18.34 14.52
C ASN A 317 -0.16 16.94 15.08
N VAL A 318 0.84 16.05 15.15
CA VAL A 318 0.71 14.68 15.67
C VAL A 318 1.78 14.43 16.74
N PRO A 319 1.54 14.83 18.00
CA PRO A 319 2.56 14.79 19.05
C PRO A 319 3.10 13.39 19.39
N THR A 320 2.35 12.35 19.07
CA THR A 320 2.71 10.94 19.30
C THR A 320 3.66 10.38 18.23
N LEU A 321 3.80 11.07 17.09
CA LEU A 321 4.53 10.60 15.94
C LEU A 321 6.04 10.63 16.19
N LYS A 322 6.69 9.47 16.02
CA LYS A 322 8.13 9.26 16.23
C LYS A 322 8.86 9.03 14.92
N VAL A 323 8.20 8.39 13.96
CA VAL A 323 8.79 8.01 12.67
C VAL A 323 7.81 8.28 11.55
N GLY A 324 8.29 8.82 10.44
CA GLY A 324 7.53 8.86 9.20
C GLY A 324 8.38 8.65 7.96
N TYR A 325 7.71 8.53 6.82
CA TYR A 325 8.37 8.22 5.56
C TYR A 325 7.88 9.13 4.43
N PHE A 326 8.83 9.59 3.62
CA PHE A 326 8.57 10.24 2.33
C PHE A 326 9.05 9.35 1.19
N TRP A 327 8.41 9.47 0.02
CA TRP A 327 8.69 8.65 -1.14
C TRP A 327 9.03 9.50 -2.36
N ASN A 328 10.06 9.10 -3.09
CA ASN A 328 10.41 9.73 -4.35
C ASN A 328 10.61 8.68 -5.43
N LEU A 329 9.97 8.87 -6.59
CA LEU A 329 10.15 8.00 -7.74
C LEU A 329 11.36 8.51 -8.54
N ARG A 330 12.36 7.66 -8.71
CA ARG A 330 13.42 7.83 -9.72
C ARG A 330 12.98 7.12 -11.00
N PRO A 331 12.47 7.85 -12.01
CA PRO A 331 12.04 7.24 -13.25
C PRO A 331 13.25 6.68 -14.01
N ALA A 332 13.12 5.46 -14.50
CA ALA A 332 14.09 4.90 -15.44
C ALA A 332 13.64 5.24 -16.87
N PHE A 333 14.30 6.23 -17.50
CA PHE A 333 13.92 6.79 -18.81
C PHE A 333 13.63 5.77 -19.91
N LYS A 334 14.32 4.61 -19.91
CA LYS A 334 14.18 3.58 -20.94
C LYS A 334 13.26 2.42 -20.56
N ASN A 335 13.03 2.19 -19.27
CA ASN A 335 12.24 1.04 -18.80
C ASN A 335 11.53 1.39 -17.50
N PRO A 336 10.24 1.75 -17.54
CA PRO A 336 9.45 2.09 -16.36
C PRO A 336 9.46 1.01 -15.27
N GLU A 337 9.59 -0.28 -15.62
CA GLU A 337 9.66 -1.38 -14.65
C GLU A 337 10.97 -1.40 -13.85
N LYS A 338 12.02 -0.77 -14.40
CA LYS A 338 13.31 -0.53 -13.73
C LYS A 338 13.28 0.74 -12.87
N SER A 339 12.15 1.45 -12.77
CA SER A 339 12.05 2.63 -11.89
C SER A 339 12.25 2.22 -10.43
N ILE A 340 12.87 3.11 -9.66
CA ILE A 340 13.24 2.88 -8.27
C ILE A 340 12.49 3.87 -7.40
N TRP A 341 11.87 3.39 -6.33
CA TRP A 341 11.29 4.20 -5.28
C TRP A 341 12.30 4.38 -4.17
N ASP A 342 12.63 5.62 -3.85
CA ASP A 342 13.45 5.96 -2.70
C ASP A 342 12.54 6.34 -1.53
N ARG A 343 12.64 5.59 -0.44
CA ARG A 343 11.95 5.87 0.82
C ARG A 343 12.90 6.53 1.79
N TRP A 344 12.64 7.81 2.05
CA TRP A 344 13.32 8.64 3.04
C TRP A 344 12.65 8.49 4.39
N SER A 345 13.42 8.17 5.42
CA SER A 345 12.90 8.07 6.78
C SER A 345 13.17 9.37 7.53
N TRP A 346 12.26 9.75 8.40
CA TRP A 346 12.48 10.83 9.34
C TRP A 346 12.09 10.42 10.74
N TYR A 347 12.76 11.03 11.72
CA TYR A 347 12.62 10.73 13.13
C TYR A 347 12.28 12.01 13.88
N CYS A 348 11.41 11.89 14.88
CA CYS A 348 11.09 12.98 15.79
C CYS A 348 11.40 12.53 17.21
N ASP A 349 12.42 13.14 17.80
CA ASP A 349 12.72 12.99 19.22
C ASP A 349 12.07 14.15 19.98
N ARG A 350 11.33 13.82 21.03
CA ARG A 350 10.55 14.80 21.79
C ARG A 350 10.99 14.81 23.24
N ASN A 351 11.27 16.02 23.71
CA ASN A 351 11.32 16.31 25.14
C ASN A 351 10.07 17.11 25.53
N ASP A 352 9.95 17.44 26.81
CA ASP A 352 8.78 18.13 27.37
C ASP A 352 8.49 19.51 26.74
N THR A 353 9.46 20.10 26.03
CA THR A 353 9.39 21.49 25.55
C THR A 353 9.64 21.69 24.05
N SER A 354 10.20 20.69 23.37
CA SER A 354 10.60 20.79 21.97
C SER A 354 10.57 19.44 21.27
N ALA A 355 10.34 19.48 19.96
CA ALA A 355 10.52 18.35 19.05
C ALA A 355 11.74 18.62 18.17
N ASP A 356 12.72 17.71 18.19
CA ASP A 356 13.82 17.68 17.23
C ASP A 356 13.47 16.70 16.11
N VAL A 357 13.47 17.19 14.86
CA VAL A 357 13.11 16.39 13.69
C VAL A 357 14.34 16.26 12.81
N GLN A 358 14.64 15.03 12.40
CA GLN A 358 15.80 14.71 11.59
C GLN A 358 15.40 13.82 10.41
N ILE A 359 15.99 14.06 9.25
CA ILE A 359 15.85 13.20 8.07
C ILE A 359 17.07 12.26 8.01
N ASP A 360 16.83 10.98 7.76
CA ASP A 360 17.90 10.04 7.44
C ASP A 360 18.60 10.48 6.15
N PRO A 361 19.92 10.74 6.16
CA PRO A 361 20.63 11.24 4.99
C PRO A 361 20.63 10.26 3.81
N VAL A 362 20.35 8.97 4.04
CA VAL A 362 20.40 7.94 2.99
C VAL A 362 19.03 7.28 2.82
N PRO A 363 18.37 7.42 1.67
CA PRO A 363 17.10 6.74 1.44
C PRO A 363 17.30 5.25 1.23
N THR A 364 16.27 4.48 1.59
CA THR A 364 16.18 3.07 1.20
C THR A 364 15.57 2.95 -0.19
N SER A 365 16.27 2.30 -1.12
CA SER A 365 15.81 2.13 -2.50
C SER A 365 15.07 0.81 -2.71
N HIS A 366 13.92 0.88 -3.38
CA HIS A 366 13.04 -0.25 -3.67
C HIS A 366 12.75 -0.32 -5.16
N LYS A 367 12.95 -1.49 -5.79
CA LYS A 367 12.61 -1.65 -7.21
C LYS A 367 11.09 -1.69 -7.36
N THR A 368 10.53 -1.04 -8.38
CA THR A 368 9.06 -1.06 -8.61
C THR A 368 8.54 -2.50 -8.69
N LYS A 369 9.28 -3.41 -9.33
CA LYS A 369 8.93 -4.84 -9.40
C LYS A 369 8.87 -5.55 -8.03
N SER A 370 9.68 -5.15 -7.05
CA SER A 370 9.67 -5.79 -5.72
C SER A 370 8.56 -5.27 -4.82
N MET A 371 7.94 -4.16 -5.21
CA MET A 371 6.81 -3.58 -4.50
C MET A 371 5.47 -3.85 -5.21
N ASN A 372 5.50 -4.59 -6.33
CA ASN A 372 4.29 -4.97 -7.02
C ASN A 372 3.43 -5.86 -6.09
N ASN A 373 2.12 -5.73 -6.18
CA ASN A 373 1.23 -6.53 -5.33
C ASN A 373 0.98 -7.93 -5.90
N GLN A 374 2.00 -8.63 -6.39
CA GLN A 374 1.80 -9.94 -7.01
C GLN A 374 1.73 -11.10 -6.01
N ASP A 375 2.07 -10.89 -4.75
CA ASP A 375 1.88 -11.88 -3.70
C ASP A 375 0.38 -12.26 -3.63
N GLY A 376 0.06 -13.51 -3.92
CA GLY A 376 -1.31 -14.03 -3.94
C GLY A 376 -2.18 -13.62 -5.14
N GLN A 377 -1.75 -12.67 -5.98
CA GLN A 377 -2.52 -12.14 -7.12
C GLN A 377 -2.11 -12.67 -8.49
N LYS A 378 -1.32 -13.75 -8.57
CA LYS A 378 -1.23 -14.48 -9.84
C LYS A 378 -2.63 -14.99 -10.16
N GLU A 379 -3.33 -14.27 -11.04
CA GLU A 379 -4.50 -14.78 -11.72
C GLU A 379 -4.11 -16.18 -12.16
N TRP A 380 -4.81 -17.16 -11.59
CA TRP A 380 -4.80 -18.49 -12.14
C TRP A 380 -5.40 -18.26 -13.52
N LYS A 381 -4.54 -18.04 -14.52
CA LYS A 381 -4.88 -18.34 -15.91
C LYS A 381 -5.37 -19.76 -15.74
N GLY A 382 -6.69 -19.93 -15.71
CA GLY A 382 -7.24 -21.27 -15.69
C GLY A 382 -6.47 -21.97 -16.78
N ASP A 383 -5.96 -23.15 -16.49
CA ASP A 383 -5.60 -24.06 -17.56
C ASP A 383 -6.90 -24.30 -18.33
N THR A 384 -7.36 -23.33 -19.14
CA THR A 384 -7.76 -23.60 -20.49
C THR A 384 -6.54 -24.27 -21.06
N TYR A 385 -6.48 -25.57 -20.81
CA TYR A 385 -5.64 -26.54 -21.46
C TYR A 385 -6.08 -26.47 -22.93
N SER A 386 -5.76 -25.37 -23.60
CA SER A 386 -5.66 -25.33 -25.04
C SER A 386 -4.44 -26.19 -25.31
N GLY A 387 -4.69 -27.50 -25.41
CA GLY A 387 -3.73 -28.46 -25.89
C GLY A 387 -3.39 -28.08 -27.33
N ASN A 388 -2.44 -27.17 -27.46
CA ASN A 388 -1.67 -26.80 -28.63
C ASN A 388 -0.76 -25.69 -28.13
N ASP A 389 0.51 -26.04 -27.90
CA ASP A 389 1.68 -25.28 -28.39
C ASP A 389 2.93 -25.84 -27.71
N SER A 390 3.47 -26.85 -28.38
CA SER A 390 4.88 -27.21 -28.35
C SER A 390 5.62 -26.22 -29.25
N GLU A 391 6.32 -25.25 -28.65
CA GLU A 391 7.41 -24.39 -29.16
C GLU A 391 7.51 -23.25 -28.13
N GLY A 392 8.55 -23.05 -27.32
CA GLY A 392 9.97 -23.08 -27.61
C GLY A 392 10.52 -21.67 -27.39
N GLU A 393 10.54 -21.18 -26.15
CA GLU A 393 11.18 -19.89 -25.81
C GLU A 393 12.32 -20.13 -24.81
N ASN A 394 13.54 -19.98 -25.31
CA ASN A 394 14.77 -19.88 -24.53
C ASN A 394 14.84 -18.46 -23.94
N GLU A 395 14.69 -18.33 -22.63
CA GLU A 395 15.07 -17.13 -21.88
C GLU A 395 16.54 -17.27 -21.42
N ASP A 396 17.47 -17.00 -22.34
CA ASP A 396 18.88 -16.75 -22.03
C ASP A 396 19.14 -15.24 -22.11
N ASP A 397 18.66 -14.47 -21.12
CA ASP A 397 19.08 -13.08 -20.91
C ASP A 397 20.16 -13.05 -19.82
N ASP A 398 21.37 -13.41 -20.24
CA ASP A 398 22.62 -13.32 -19.48
C ASP A 398 23.18 -11.88 -19.58
N ASP A 399 22.57 -10.95 -18.83
CA ASP A 399 23.10 -9.59 -18.64
C ASP A 399 24.26 -9.62 -17.61
N SER A 400 25.39 -10.22 -18.00
CA SER A 400 26.67 -10.06 -17.30
C SER A 400 27.40 -8.83 -17.84
N ASP A 401 27.05 -7.65 -17.33
CA ASP A 401 27.90 -6.46 -17.46
C ASP A 401 29.15 -6.67 -16.60
N HIS A 402 30.20 -7.21 -17.24
CA HIS A 402 31.58 -7.16 -16.74
C HIS A 402 32.12 -5.73 -16.93
N ASP A 403 32.01 -4.91 -15.89
CA ASP A 403 32.90 -3.77 -15.73
C ASP A 403 34.31 -4.31 -15.43
N SER A 404 35.19 -4.16 -16.42
CA SER A 404 36.64 -4.34 -16.26
C SER A 404 37.25 -2.98 -15.94
N ASP A 405 37.81 -2.85 -14.73
CA ASP A 405 38.96 -2.00 -14.43
C ASP A 405 39.99 -2.82 -13.65
#